data_AF-A0AAW0VW32-F1
#
_entry.id   AF-A0AAW0VW32-F1
#
_cell.length_a   1.000
_cell.length_b   1.000
_cell.length_c   1.000
_cell.angle_alpha   90.00
_cell.angle_beta   90.00
_cell.angle_gamma   90.00
#
_symmetry.space_group_name_H-M   'P 1'
#
loop_
_entity.id
_entity.type
_entity.pdbx_description
1 polymer ?
#
loop_
_entity_poly.entity_id
_entity_poly.type
_entity_poly.pdbx_seq_one_letter_code
_entity_poly.pdbx_strand_id
1 'polypeptide(L)'
;IDPDLVLPTMRSAVEEQLNLIAVGKAEFDSVLTHTLEIFQLKFQYFVKNIEGMDELFEVTFSPLSASGRPLSRDMSKGSGCNLCSHPTCQYGRDNVGVSQCMECHFGILVMDPSSGPKWKLACNRCDVIINLFDKASKVQVLEDTCEMCGSQTVNVEYKEGKSKLREGQLTASGCIFCSTLLIPLVEKHRASQDGSRGRGRGRGRGRGASRGGRGGSRGGRGRSSGRGRR
;
A
#
# COMPACT_ATOMS: atom_id res chain seq x y z
N ILE A 1 16.76 -26.16 2.86
CA ILE A 1 15.79 -26.53 1.80
C ILE A 1 16.15 -27.93 1.32
N ASP A 2 15.16 -28.81 1.08
CA ASP A 2 15.41 -30.17 0.57
C ASP A 2 16.04 -30.10 -0.84
N PRO A 3 17.28 -30.59 -1.04
CA PRO A 3 17.97 -30.51 -2.32
C PRO A 3 17.27 -31.31 -3.43
N ASP A 4 16.51 -32.36 -3.09
CA ASP A 4 15.79 -33.17 -4.06
C ASP A 4 14.64 -32.41 -4.75
N LEU A 5 14.17 -31.31 -4.13
CA LEU A 5 13.16 -30.43 -4.73
C LEU A 5 13.77 -29.44 -5.74
N VAL A 6 15.10 -29.30 -5.77
CA VAL A 6 15.82 -28.38 -6.66
C VAL A 6 16.58 -29.15 -7.73
N LEU A 7 17.15 -30.30 -7.37
CA LEU A 7 17.88 -31.16 -8.29
C LEU A 7 16.91 -31.85 -9.29
N PRO A 8 17.34 -32.08 -10.53
CA PRO A 8 16.49 -32.66 -11.58
C PRO A 8 16.17 -34.15 -11.35
N THR A 9 16.79 -34.80 -10.37
CA THR A 9 16.73 -36.25 -10.13
C THR A 9 15.30 -36.75 -9.91
N MET A 10 14.55 -36.12 -9.02
CA MET A 10 13.15 -36.51 -8.72
C MET A 10 12.26 -36.38 -9.95
N ARG A 11 12.40 -35.27 -10.68
CA ARG A 11 11.64 -35.02 -11.90
C ARG A 11 11.96 -36.06 -12.98
N SER A 12 13.24 -36.36 -13.17
CA SER A 12 13.70 -37.34 -14.17
C SER A 12 13.16 -38.74 -13.88
N ALA A 13 13.14 -39.15 -12.61
CA ALA A 13 12.59 -40.45 -12.19
C ALA A 13 11.07 -40.56 -12.43
N VAL A 14 10.31 -39.48 -12.17
CA VAL A 14 8.87 -39.45 -12.45
C VAL A 14 8.61 -39.50 -13.97
N GLU A 15 9.37 -38.76 -14.77
CA GLU A 15 9.26 -38.79 -16.23
C GLU A 15 9.58 -40.18 -16.80
N GLU A 16 10.55 -40.91 -16.22
CA GLU A 16 10.83 -42.30 -16.58
C GLU A 16 9.67 -43.25 -16.24
N GLN A 17 9.05 -43.11 -15.06
CA GLN A 17 7.87 -43.90 -14.70
C GLN A 17 6.67 -43.61 -15.61
N LEU A 18 6.49 -42.36 -16.04
CA LEU A 18 5.47 -42.00 -17.02
C LEU A 18 5.72 -42.67 -18.38
N ASN A 19 6.98 -42.76 -18.82
CA ASN A 19 7.34 -43.50 -20.03
C ASN A 19 7.03 -44.99 -19.91
N LEU A 20 7.24 -45.60 -18.74
CA LEU A 20 6.90 -47.01 -18.50
C LEU A 20 5.39 -47.26 -18.54
N ILE A 21 4.58 -46.31 -18.05
CA ILE A 21 3.11 -46.36 -18.20
C ILE A 21 2.74 -46.32 -19.68
N ALA A 22 3.35 -45.43 -20.46
CA ALA A 22 3.06 -45.29 -21.90
C ALA A 22 3.35 -46.57 -22.70
N VAL A 23 4.36 -47.36 -22.29
CA VAL A 23 4.69 -48.65 -22.91
C VAL A 23 3.87 -49.82 -22.31
N GLY A 24 3.00 -49.56 -21.33
CA GLY A 24 2.18 -50.57 -20.66
C GLY A 24 2.96 -51.45 -19.67
N LYS A 25 4.14 -51.01 -19.22
CA LYS A 25 5.03 -51.73 -18.30
C LYS A 25 4.87 -51.31 -16.83
N ALA A 26 4.08 -50.27 -16.56
CA ALA A 26 3.75 -49.81 -15.22
C ALA A 26 2.26 -49.47 -15.12
N GLU A 27 1.70 -49.66 -13.94
CA GLU A 27 0.29 -49.41 -13.63
C GLU A 27 0.13 -47.97 -13.13
N PHE A 28 -0.88 -47.27 -13.67
CA PHE A 28 -1.04 -45.83 -13.48
C PHE A 28 -1.35 -45.46 -12.02
N ASP A 29 -2.29 -46.16 -11.37
CA ASP A 29 -2.73 -45.83 -10.02
C ASP A 29 -1.61 -46.06 -8.99
N SER A 30 -0.79 -47.10 -9.20
CA SER A 30 0.40 -47.37 -8.39
C SER A 30 1.45 -46.26 -8.50
N VAL A 31 1.75 -45.79 -9.71
CA VAL A 31 2.72 -44.70 -9.92
C VAL A 31 2.20 -43.38 -9.36
N LEU A 32 0.91 -43.10 -9.54
CA LEU A 32 0.27 -41.90 -9.01
C LEU A 32 0.33 -41.88 -7.48
N THR A 33 -0.12 -42.95 -6.83
CA THR A 33 -0.13 -43.07 -5.35
C THR A 33 1.28 -42.89 -4.79
N HIS A 34 2.25 -43.62 -5.36
CA HIS A 34 3.63 -43.56 -4.93
C HIS A 34 4.23 -42.15 -5.06
N THR A 35 3.99 -41.48 -6.18
CA THR A 35 4.49 -40.12 -6.43
C THR A 35 3.87 -39.13 -5.44
N LEU A 36 2.55 -39.21 -5.22
CA LEU A 36 1.85 -38.33 -4.30
C LEU A 36 2.30 -38.50 -2.85
N GLU A 37 2.53 -39.74 -2.39
CA GLU A 37 3.05 -40.01 -1.05
C GLU A 37 4.43 -39.38 -0.82
N ILE A 38 5.33 -39.51 -1.80
CA ILE A 38 6.67 -38.91 -1.71
C ILE A 38 6.57 -37.38 -1.63
N PHE A 39 5.77 -36.74 -2.50
CA PHE A 39 5.60 -35.29 -2.47
C PHE A 39 4.86 -34.80 -1.22
N GLN A 40 3.93 -35.58 -0.67
CA GLN A 40 3.26 -35.27 0.58
C GLN A 40 4.26 -35.25 1.75
N LEU A 41 5.14 -36.24 1.85
CA LEU A 41 6.18 -36.28 2.88
C LEU A 41 7.17 -35.12 2.71
N LYS A 42 7.59 -34.82 1.48
CA LYS A 42 8.46 -33.67 1.20
C LYS A 42 7.78 -32.34 1.50
N PHE A 43 6.48 -32.21 1.24
CA PHE A 43 5.71 -31.02 1.60
C PHE A 43 5.62 -30.84 3.13
N GLN A 44 5.36 -31.92 3.88
CA GLN A 44 5.36 -31.86 5.34
C GLN A 44 6.74 -31.45 5.89
N TYR A 45 7.82 -31.98 5.29
CA TYR A 45 9.17 -31.58 5.62
C TYR A 45 9.43 -30.10 5.30
N PHE A 46 8.97 -29.61 4.15
CA PHE A 46 9.08 -28.19 3.77
C PHE A 46 8.36 -27.27 4.76
N VAL A 47 7.11 -27.59 5.14
CA VAL A 47 6.34 -26.79 6.12
C VAL A 47 7.03 -26.77 7.48
N LYS A 48 7.59 -27.90 7.94
CA LYS A 48 8.33 -27.97 9.21
C LYS A 48 9.63 -27.16 9.20
N ASN A 49 10.25 -26.98 8.04
CA ASN A 49 11.53 -26.28 7.89
C ASN A 49 11.37 -24.97 7.11
N ILE A 50 10.19 -24.34 7.19
CA ILE A 50 9.88 -23.10 6.46
C ILE A 50 10.76 -21.92 6.89
N GLU A 51 11.26 -21.93 8.13
CA GLU A 51 12.16 -20.91 8.68
C GLU A 51 13.45 -20.80 7.85
N GLY A 52 13.99 -21.92 7.35
CA GLY A 52 15.18 -21.88 6.50
C GLY A 52 14.93 -21.25 5.11
N MET A 53 13.67 -21.07 4.70
CA MET A 53 13.32 -20.26 3.55
C MET A 53 13.18 -18.79 3.98
N ASP A 54 12.52 -18.52 5.11
CA ASP A 54 12.35 -17.17 5.66
C ASP A 54 13.70 -16.48 5.90
N GLU A 55 14.68 -17.16 6.49
CA GLU A 55 16.06 -16.66 6.68
C GLU A 55 16.73 -16.22 5.37
N LEU A 56 16.54 -16.95 4.28
CA LEU A 56 17.09 -16.60 2.96
C LEU A 56 16.38 -15.38 2.37
N PHE A 57 15.08 -15.25 2.62
CA PHE A 57 14.31 -14.07 2.21
C PHE A 57 14.65 -12.85 3.04
N GLU A 58 14.94 -12.97 4.34
CA GLU A 58 15.33 -11.86 5.22
C GLU A 58 16.63 -11.18 4.78
N VAL A 59 17.56 -11.91 4.13
CA VAL A 59 18.79 -11.33 3.57
C VAL A 59 18.48 -10.39 2.39
N THR A 60 17.42 -10.66 1.63
CA THR A 60 17.10 -9.94 0.39
C THR A 60 15.94 -8.96 0.56
N PHE A 61 15.03 -9.22 1.50
CA PHE A 61 13.80 -8.48 1.73
C PHE A 61 13.61 -8.21 3.21
N SER A 62 13.17 -7.01 3.55
CA SER A 62 12.71 -6.74 4.91
C SER A 62 11.43 -7.55 5.19
N PRO A 63 11.31 -8.23 6.34
CA PRO A 63 10.12 -9.01 6.64
C PRO A 63 8.89 -8.09 6.68
N LEU A 64 7.72 -8.61 6.30
CA LEU A 64 6.47 -7.83 6.32
C LEU A 64 6.16 -7.30 7.73
N SER A 65 6.60 -8.01 8.78
CA SER A 65 6.50 -7.56 10.18
C SER A 65 7.41 -6.35 10.51
N ALA A 66 8.47 -6.12 9.73
CA ALA A 66 9.31 -4.93 9.79
C ALA A 66 8.78 -3.79 8.90
N SER A 67 7.91 -4.10 7.93
CA SER A 67 7.20 -3.07 7.17
C SER A 67 6.28 -2.26 8.09
N GLY A 68 6.29 -0.93 7.95
CA GLY A 68 5.53 -0.04 8.83
C GLY A 68 6.13 0.15 10.23
N ARG A 69 7.34 -0.37 10.52
CA ARG A 69 8.14 0.14 11.64
C ARG A 69 8.42 1.62 11.36
N PRO A 70 8.06 2.51 12.29
CA PRO A 70 8.30 3.92 12.09
C PRO A 70 9.82 4.14 12.03
N LEU A 71 10.31 4.63 10.89
CA LEU A 71 11.73 4.91 10.64
C LEU A 71 12.27 6.01 11.57
N SER A 72 11.37 6.79 12.18
CA SER A 72 11.67 7.71 13.28
C SER A 72 10.78 7.42 14.49
N ARG A 73 11.25 7.73 15.70
CA ARG A 73 10.52 7.50 16.96
C ARG A 73 9.17 8.24 17.03
N ASP A 74 8.98 9.25 16.20
CA ASP A 74 7.83 10.16 16.22
C ASP A 74 6.74 9.80 15.20
N MET A 75 6.97 8.78 14.37
CA MET A 75 5.98 8.33 13.38
C MET A 75 5.03 7.27 13.94
N SER A 76 3.74 7.40 13.63
CA SER A 76 2.76 6.34 13.91
C SER A 76 2.94 5.18 12.94
N LYS A 77 2.65 3.96 13.40
CA LYS A 77 2.66 2.77 12.54
C LYS A 77 1.73 2.97 11.34
N GLY A 78 2.23 2.73 10.14
CA GLY A 78 1.48 2.90 8.90
C GLY A 78 1.36 4.35 8.40
N SER A 79 2.10 5.30 8.97
CA SER A 79 2.20 6.65 8.39
C SER A 79 3.08 6.65 7.13
N GLY A 80 2.69 7.45 6.13
CA GLY A 80 3.44 7.62 4.89
C GLY A 80 4.71 8.46 5.08
N CYS A 81 5.64 8.38 4.12
CA CYS A 81 6.90 9.13 4.16
C CYS A 81 6.70 10.65 4.22
N ASN A 82 5.57 11.15 3.72
CA ASN A 82 5.15 12.56 3.79
C ASN A 82 4.91 13.08 5.23
N LEU A 83 4.88 12.22 6.24
CA LEU A 83 4.88 12.59 7.67
C LEU A 83 6.22 12.32 8.36
N CYS A 84 7.20 11.74 7.66
CA CYS A 84 8.49 11.39 8.24
C CYS A 84 9.30 12.63 8.60
N SER A 85 9.71 12.72 9.86
CA SER A 85 10.58 13.75 10.43
C SER A 85 12.05 13.32 10.52
N HIS A 86 12.41 12.17 9.91
CA HIS A 86 13.79 11.71 9.96
C HIS A 86 14.65 12.57 9.02
N PRO A 87 15.73 13.22 9.52
CA PRO A 87 16.48 14.22 8.75
C PRO A 87 17.16 13.63 7.50
N THR A 88 17.52 12.35 7.53
CA THR A 88 18.16 11.67 6.37
C THR A 88 17.16 11.02 5.41
N CYS A 89 15.85 11.10 5.66
CA CYS A 89 14.86 10.46 4.79
C CYS A 89 14.63 11.31 3.54
N GLN A 90 15.08 10.84 2.37
CA GLN A 90 14.90 11.52 1.09
C GLN A 90 13.43 11.87 0.78
N TYR A 91 12.49 11.05 1.24
CA TYR A 91 11.05 11.24 1.05
C TYR A 91 10.36 11.87 2.27
N GLY A 92 11.14 12.26 3.28
CA GLY A 92 10.64 12.85 4.51
C GLY A 92 10.12 14.27 4.28
N ARG A 93 9.18 14.69 5.14
CA ARG A 93 8.51 15.99 5.02
C ARG A 93 9.49 17.17 5.00
N ASP A 94 10.68 17.01 5.61
CA ASP A 94 11.67 18.08 5.73
C ASP A 94 12.50 18.23 4.44
N ASN A 95 12.66 17.16 3.65
CA ASN A 95 13.40 17.18 2.37
C ASN A 95 12.49 17.46 1.16
N VAL A 96 11.23 16.99 1.19
CA VAL A 96 10.24 17.22 0.12
C VAL A 96 9.18 18.26 0.47
N GLY A 97 9.25 18.88 1.65
CA GLY A 97 8.36 19.95 2.07
C GLY A 97 8.67 21.27 1.39
N VAL A 98 7.64 21.94 0.86
CA VAL A 98 7.82 23.20 0.12
C VAL A 98 7.39 24.41 0.93
N SER A 99 6.23 24.37 1.56
CA SER A 99 5.72 25.49 2.37
C SER A 99 4.63 25.04 3.34
N GLN A 100 4.26 25.92 4.26
CA GLN A 100 3.06 25.73 5.07
C GLN A 100 1.81 25.72 4.18
N CYS A 101 0.84 24.89 4.56
CA CYS A 101 -0.44 24.83 3.87
C CYS A 101 -1.27 26.08 4.17
N MET A 102 -1.84 26.68 3.12
CA MET A 102 -2.68 27.88 3.24
C MET A 102 -4.10 27.62 3.77
N GLU A 103 -4.56 26.37 3.85
CA GLU A 103 -5.92 26.03 4.33
C GLU A 103 -5.96 25.53 5.77
N CYS A 104 -4.83 25.07 6.31
CA CYS A 104 -4.79 24.52 7.66
C CYS A 104 -3.51 24.94 8.38
N HIS A 105 -3.67 25.24 9.68
CA HIS A 105 -2.63 25.88 10.48
C HIS A 105 -1.36 25.01 10.66
N PHE A 106 -1.48 23.69 10.62
CA PHE A 106 -0.36 22.79 10.95
C PHE A 106 0.09 21.89 9.78
N GLY A 107 -0.49 22.07 8.59
CA GLY A 107 -0.15 21.26 7.43
C GLY A 107 1.06 21.79 6.70
N ILE A 108 1.84 20.89 6.13
CA ILE A 108 2.95 21.21 5.21
C ILE A 108 2.58 20.67 3.84
N LEU A 109 2.78 21.47 2.81
CA LEU A 109 2.68 21.04 1.42
C LEU A 109 3.94 20.26 1.06
N VAL A 110 3.78 18.97 0.82
CA VAL A 110 4.85 18.03 0.53
C VAL A 110 4.77 17.58 -0.92
N MET A 111 5.91 17.56 -1.60
CA MET A 111 6.03 17.02 -2.95
C MET A 111 6.09 15.49 -2.92
N ASP A 112 5.37 14.85 -3.82
CA ASP A 112 5.53 13.43 -4.09
C ASP A 112 6.43 13.22 -5.31
N PRO A 113 7.69 12.74 -5.14
CA PRO A 113 8.61 12.50 -6.26
C PRO A 113 8.11 11.48 -7.27
N SER A 114 7.16 10.61 -6.87
CA SER A 114 6.58 9.58 -7.73
C SER A 114 5.41 10.09 -8.58
N SER A 115 4.95 11.33 -8.35
CA SER A 115 3.81 11.91 -9.06
C SER A 115 4.08 12.30 -10.52
N GLY A 116 5.35 12.26 -10.96
CA GLY A 116 5.71 12.52 -12.35
C GLY A 116 4.97 11.58 -13.33
N PRO A 117 4.46 12.08 -14.47
CA PRO A 117 4.61 13.44 -15.05
C PRO A 117 3.52 14.44 -14.63
N LYS A 118 2.58 14.06 -13.75
CA LYS A 118 1.51 14.91 -13.22
C LYS A 118 1.87 15.35 -11.81
N TRP A 119 2.89 16.21 -11.72
CA TRP A 119 3.49 16.59 -10.45
C TRP A 119 2.50 17.26 -9.51
N LYS A 120 2.54 16.88 -8.22
CA LYS A 120 1.63 17.41 -7.20
C LYS A 120 2.35 17.72 -5.90
N LEU A 121 1.88 18.78 -5.23
CA LEU A 121 2.06 19.00 -3.81
C LEU A 121 0.78 18.62 -3.09
N ALA A 122 0.88 17.77 -2.08
CA ALA A 122 -0.25 17.42 -1.22
C ALA A 122 0.02 17.91 0.21
N CYS A 123 -1.00 18.46 0.87
CA CYS A 123 -0.90 18.73 2.29
C CYS A 123 -0.90 17.43 3.07
N ASN A 124 0.01 17.29 4.04
CA ASN A 124 0.06 16.12 4.92
C ASN A 124 -1.02 16.09 6.03
N ARG A 125 -1.93 17.08 6.07
CA ARG A 125 -3.00 17.18 7.08
C ARG A 125 -4.41 17.41 6.56
N CYS A 126 -4.58 17.95 5.35
CA CYS A 126 -5.89 18.23 4.77
C CYS A 126 -5.90 17.91 3.27
N ASP A 127 -7.06 18.01 2.63
CA ASP A 127 -7.27 17.54 1.25
C ASP A 127 -6.87 18.57 0.18
N VAL A 128 -5.81 19.34 0.45
CA VAL A 128 -5.26 20.33 -0.49
C VAL A 128 -4.26 19.65 -1.40
N ILE A 129 -4.47 19.79 -2.71
CA ILE A 129 -3.59 19.25 -3.74
C ILE A 129 -3.30 20.35 -4.77
N ILE A 130 -2.04 20.72 -4.93
CA ILE A 130 -1.60 21.69 -5.93
C ILE A 130 -0.92 20.90 -7.05
N ASN A 131 -1.44 20.99 -8.27
CA ASN A 131 -0.78 20.45 -9.45
C ASN A 131 0.28 21.46 -9.92
N LEU A 132 1.44 20.95 -10.32
CA LEU A 132 2.56 21.74 -10.79
C LEU A 132 3.05 21.17 -12.12
N PHE A 133 3.64 22.03 -12.95
CA PHE A 133 4.59 21.62 -13.99
C PHE A 133 4.12 20.44 -14.86
N ASP A 134 2.90 20.55 -15.39
CA ASP A 134 2.31 19.49 -16.21
C ASP A 134 3.25 19.10 -17.37
N LYS A 135 3.56 17.80 -17.46
CA LYS A 135 4.50 17.18 -18.42
C LYS A 135 5.98 17.48 -18.18
N ALA A 136 6.35 18.05 -17.05
CA ALA A 136 7.76 18.09 -16.63
C ALA A 136 8.30 16.68 -16.46
N SER A 137 9.57 16.50 -16.85
CA SER A 137 10.25 15.21 -16.75
C SER A 137 10.80 14.97 -15.35
N LYS A 138 11.23 16.03 -14.67
CA LYS A 138 11.77 15.96 -13.32
C LYS A 138 11.42 17.23 -12.55
N VAL A 139 11.07 17.08 -11.29
CA VAL A 139 10.86 18.19 -10.37
C VAL A 139 11.55 17.84 -9.06
N GLN A 140 12.30 18.79 -8.49
CA GLN A 140 13.06 18.60 -7.25
C GLN A 140 12.90 19.80 -6.34
N VAL A 141 12.68 19.55 -5.06
CA VAL A 141 12.77 20.58 -4.02
C VAL A 141 14.25 20.84 -3.74
N LEU A 142 14.65 22.10 -3.74
CA LEU A 142 16.01 22.54 -3.43
C LEU A 142 16.10 22.99 -1.96
N GLU A 143 17.33 23.08 -1.45
CA GLU A 143 17.61 23.57 -0.10
C GLU A 143 17.46 25.09 0.04
N ASP A 144 17.51 25.82 -1.08
CA ASP A 144 17.39 27.27 -1.11
C ASP A 144 15.95 27.71 -0.81
N THR A 145 15.81 28.72 0.06
CA THR A 145 14.52 29.29 0.45
C THR A 145 14.29 30.65 -0.22
N CYS A 146 13.01 30.98 -0.43
CA CYS A 146 12.61 32.27 -0.97
C CYS A 146 12.64 33.37 0.10
N GLU A 147 13.38 34.45 -0.15
CA GLU A 147 13.49 35.60 0.78
C GLU A 147 12.16 36.32 1.05
N MET A 148 11.22 36.28 0.10
CA MET A 148 9.95 37.02 0.20
C MET A 148 8.87 36.31 1.02
N CYS A 149 8.81 34.97 0.95
CA CYS A 149 7.73 34.18 1.56
C CYS A 149 8.21 32.98 2.38
N GLY A 150 9.52 32.69 2.40
CA GLY A 150 10.11 31.60 3.17
C GLY A 150 9.83 30.19 2.66
N SER A 151 9.20 30.02 1.49
CA SER A 151 9.00 28.68 0.90
C SER A 151 10.28 28.15 0.26
N GLN A 152 10.43 26.82 0.21
CA GLN A 152 11.50 26.21 -0.56
C GLN A 152 11.38 26.49 -2.04
N THR A 153 12.54 26.62 -2.68
CA THR A 153 12.63 26.73 -4.13
C THR A 153 12.53 25.35 -4.77
N VAL A 154 12.00 25.31 -5.98
CA VAL A 154 11.79 24.08 -6.74
C VAL A 154 12.50 24.22 -8.08
N ASN A 155 13.20 23.17 -8.48
CA ASN A 155 13.75 23.01 -9.82
C ASN A 155 12.80 22.17 -10.67
N VAL A 156 12.57 22.61 -11.90
CA VAL A 156 11.79 21.87 -12.90
C VAL A 156 12.61 21.67 -14.17
N GLU A 157 12.58 20.44 -14.70
CA GLU A 157 13.20 20.07 -15.97
C GLU A 157 12.15 19.52 -16.94
N TYR A 158 12.10 20.07 -18.15
CA TYR A 158 11.27 19.62 -19.25
C TYR A 158 12.12 18.96 -20.34
N LYS A 159 11.50 18.05 -21.09
CA LYS A 159 12.05 17.55 -22.35
C LYS A 159 11.75 18.54 -23.49
N GLU A 160 12.57 18.48 -24.53
CA GLU A 160 12.38 19.23 -25.77
C GLU A 160 10.95 19.06 -26.31
N GLY A 161 10.34 20.18 -26.73
CA GLY A 161 8.97 20.22 -27.26
C GLY A 161 7.84 20.11 -26.24
N LYS A 162 8.13 19.92 -24.94
CA LYS A 162 7.12 19.86 -23.86
C LYS A 162 7.24 20.99 -22.85
N SER A 163 8.25 21.86 -22.97
CA SER A 163 8.44 22.95 -22.03
C SER A 163 7.29 23.95 -22.07
N LYS A 164 6.82 24.33 -20.89
CA LYS A 164 5.86 25.41 -20.68
C LYS A 164 6.51 26.66 -20.07
N LEU A 165 7.84 26.68 -19.96
CA LEU A 165 8.59 27.82 -19.41
C LEU A 165 8.58 29.00 -20.40
N ARG A 166 8.71 30.21 -19.85
CA ARG A 166 8.89 31.41 -20.67
C ARG A 166 10.22 31.28 -21.44
N GLU A 167 10.25 31.78 -22.67
CA GLU A 167 11.43 31.78 -23.55
C GLU A 167 11.91 30.40 -24.04
N GLY A 168 11.14 29.33 -23.82
CA GLY A 168 11.48 28.01 -24.34
C GLY A 168 12.64 27.31 -23.61
N GLN A 169 13.04 27.83 -22.44
CA GLN A 169 14.02 27.18 -21.58
C GLN A 169 13.55 25.77 -21.18
N LEU A 170 14.47 24.83 -21.03
CA LEU A 170 14.16 23.46 -20.61
C LEU A 170 14.21 23.30 -19.08
N THR A 171 14.93 24.17 -18.40
CA THR A 171 15.11 24.11 -16.95
C THR A 171 14.84 25.48 -16.33
N ALA A 172 14.23 25.49 -15.15
CA ALA A 172 14.06 26.69 -14.35
C ALA A 172 14.04 26.32 -12.87
N SER A 173 14.54 27.22 -12.03
CA SER A 173 14.45 27.13 -10.58
C SER A 173 13.78 28.37 -10.00
N GLY A 174 13.06 28.19 -8.90
CA GLY A 174 12.48 29.32 -8.17
C GLY A 174 11.37 28.94 -7.21
N CYS A 175 10.83 29.96 -6.56
CA CYS A 175 9.68 29.82 -5.66
C CYS A 175 8.37 29.66 -6.45
N ILE A 176 7.54 28.68 -6.06
CA ILE A 176 6.23 28.44 -6.69
C ILE A 176 5.20 29.55 -6.43
N PHE A 177 5.42 30.42 -5.45
CA PHE A 177 4.51 31.52 -5.08
C PHE A 177 4.99 32.90 -5.53
N CYS A 178 6.31 33.11 -5.64
CA CYS A 178 6.91 34.42 -5.92
C CYS A 178 7.59 34.50 -7.29
N SER A 179 7.98 33.36 -7.89
CA SER A 179 8.65 33.39 -9.19
C SER A 179 7.64 33.66 -10.31
N THR A 180 7.85 34.75 -11.04
CA THR A 180 7.04 35.11 -12.22
C THR A 180 7.14 34.07 -13.35
N LEU A 181 8.18 33.23 -13.32
CA LEU A 181 8.38 32.13 -14.26
C LEU A 181 7.53 30.91 -13.92
N LEU A 182 7.38 30.59 -12.62
CA LEU A 182 6.77 29.34 -12.17
C LEU A 182 5.29 29.49 -11.81
N ILE A 183 4.85 30.65 -11.28
CA ILE A 183 3.45 30.91 -10.90
C ILE A 183 2.44 30.51 -11.99
N PRO A 184 2.66 30.82 -13.29
CA PRO A 184 1.69 30.45 -14.34
C PRO A 184 1.53 28.94 -14.56
N LEU A 185 2.44 28.12 -14.02
CA LEU A 185 2.49 26.67 -14.19
C LEU A 185 1.99 25.91 -12.96
N VAL A 186 1.46 26.64 -11.96
CA VAL A 186 0.94 26.09 -10.71
C VAL A 186 -0.57 26.21 -10.71
N GLU A 187 -1.27 25.07 -10.66
CA GLU A 187 -2.73 24.99 -10.64
C GLU A 187 -3.19 24.41 -9.31
N LYS A 188 -3.90 25.22 -8.51
CA LYS A 188 -4.40 24.80 -7.21
C LYS A 188 -5.74 24.08 -7.37
N HIS A 189 -5.80 22.80 -6.98
CA HIS A 189 -7.06 22.09 -6.81
C HIS A 189 -7.38 21.94 -5.32
N ARG A 190 -8.55 22.42 -4.90
CA ARG A 190 -9.14 21.93 -3.65
C ARG A 190 -10.01 20.74 -4.05
N ALA A 191 -9.80 19.59 -3.41
CA ALA A 191 -10.88 18.61 -3.36
C ALA A 191 -11.99 19.24 -2.51
N SER A 192 -12.93 19.93 -3.15
CA SER A 192 -14.16 20.36 -2.50
C SER A 192 -14.79 19.12 -1.87
N GLN A 193 -15.21 19.24 -0.61
CA GLN A 193 -15.90 18.20 0.13
C GLN A 193 -16.92 17.49 -0.76
N ASP A 194 -16.73 16.19 -0.96
CA ASP A 194 -17.87 15.30 -1.13
C ASP A 194 -17.82 14.30 0.03
N GLY A 195 -18.63 14.61 1.04
CA GLY A 195 -19.11 13.67 2.05
C GLY A 195 -18.06 12.84 2.78
N SER A 196 -17.52 13.40 3.86
CA SER A 196 -17.37 12.63 5.10
C SER A 196 -18.74 12.05 5.49
N ARG A 197 -19.13 10.91 4.90
CA ARG A 197 -19.98 9.95 5.59
C ARG A 197 -19.08 9.23 6.55
N GLY A 198 -18.94 9.82 7.73
CA GLY A 198 -18.27 9.20 8.86
C GLY A 198 -18.69 7.75 8.98
N ARG A 199 -17.73 6.83 8.84
CA ARG A 199 -17.83 5.49 9.41
C ARG A 199 -17.67 5.62 10.93
N GLY A 200 -18.71 6.21 11.52
CA GLY A 200 -18.93 6.29 12.96
C GLY A 200 -19.28 4.90 13.48
N ARG A 201 -18.47 4.48 14.46
CA ARG A 201 -18.65 3.35 15.36
C ARG A 201 -20.11 3.10 15.78
N GLY A 202 -20.43 1.79 15.80
CA GLY A 202 -21.44 1.08 16.59
C GLY A 202 -22.54 1.85 17.34
N ARG A 203 -23.78 1.45 17.09
CA ARG A 203 -24.85 1.47 18.10
C ARG A 203 -25.74 0.24 17.91
N GLY A 204 -25.51 -0.76 18.76
CA GLY A 204 -26.58 -1.66 19.15
C GLY A 204 -27.73 -0.83 19.71
N ARG A 205 -28.92 -0.99 19.14
CA ARG A 205 -30.19 -0.61 19.74
C ARG A 205 -31.17 -1.72 19.45
N GLY A 206 -31.22 -2.68 20.38
CA GLY A 206 -32.50 -3.28 20.70
C GLY A 206 -33.44 -2.18 21.16
N ARG A 207 -34.67 -2.19 20.64
CA ARG A 207 -35.90 -1.77 21.31
C ARG A 207 -37.08 -2.12 20.40
N GLY A 208 -37.78 -3.18 20.81
CA GLY A 208 -39.21 -3.12 21.10
C GLY A 208 -40.20 -2.66 20.02
N ALA A 209 -41.11 -3.58 19.74
CA ALA A 209 -42.55 -3.37 19.71
C ALA A 209 -43.22 -2.90 18.39
N SER A 210 -44.07 -3.82 17.92
CA SER A 210 -45.40 -3.63 17.34
C SER A 210 -45.54 -2.92 16.00
N ARG A 211 -45.93 -3.71 14.97
CA ARG A 211 -47.31 -3.69 14.43
C ARG A 211 -47.54 -4.76 13.35
N GLY A 212 -48.58 -5.58 13.58
CA GLY A 212 -49.43 -6.27 12.58
C GLY A 212 -48.77 -7.39 11.76
N GLY A 213 -49.28 -8.61 11.67
CA GLY A 213 -50.64 -9.13 11.84
C GLY A 213 -50.91 -10.11 10.68
N ARG A 214 -51.64 -11.20 10.97
CA ARG A 214 -51.90 -12.42 10.15
C ARG A 214 -50.87 -13.52 10.46
N GLY A 215 -51.20 -14.66 11.08
CA GLY A 215 -52.46 -15.38 11.19
C GLY A 215 -52.17 -16.82 10.76
N GLY A 216 -52.38 -17.81 11.63
CA GLY A 216 -52.18 -19.22 11.27
C GLY A 216 -52.04 -20.16 12.46
N SER A 217 -53.16 -20.73 12.89
CA SER A 217 -53.32 -21.77 13.91
C SER A 217 -52.52 -23.05 13.68
N ARG A 218 -52.25 -23.74 14.80
CA ARG A 218 -52.09 -25.20 15.06
C ARG A 218 -50.86 -25.37 15.97
N GLY A 219 -50.95 -25.71 17.25
CA GLY A 219 -51.84 -26.64 17.92
C GLY A 219 -51.01 -27.84 18.37
N GLY A 220 -50.83 -28.05 19.68
CA GLY A 220 -50.30 -29.32 20.19
C GLY A 220 -49.54 -29.25 21.53
N ARG A 221 -50.25 -29.58 22.62
CA ARG A 221 -49.89 -30.51 23.73
C ARG A 221 -48.45 -30.38 24.32
N GLY A 222 -48.19 -30.20 25.62
CA GLY A 222 -48.93 -30.47 26.85
C GLY A 222 -48.00 -31.17 27.86
N ARG A 223 -48.06 -30.78 29.16
CA ARG A 223 -47.55 -31.49 30.39
C ARG A 223 -46.01 -31.61 30.51
N SER A 224 -45.34 -31.57 31.67
CA SER A 224 -45.70 -31.71 33.09
C SER A 224 -44.54 -31.24 34.01
N SER A 225 -44.94 -30.76 35.20
CA SER A 225 -44.32 -30.76 36.54
C SER A 225 -42.91 -31.32 36.85
N GLY A 226 -42.24 -30.65 37.80
CA GLY A 226 -41.35 -31.24 38.83
C GLY A 226 -40.24 -30.26 39.27
N ARG A 227 -40.45 -29.36 40.25
CA ARG A 227 -40.22 -29.52 41.71
C ARG A 227 -38.95 -30.31 42.09
N GLY A 228 -38.02 -29.68 42.83
CA GLY A 228 -37.12 -30.39 43.74
C GLY A 228 -35.78 -29.71 44.02
N ARG A 229 -35.68 -29.05 45.17
CA ARG A 229 -34.42 -28.64 45.82
C ARG A 229 -33.61 -29.89 46.24
N ARG A 230 -32.28 -29.84 46.10
CA ARG A 230 -31.30 -29.87 47.20
C ARG A 230 -29.93 -29.49 46.67
#